data_AF-A0A2D7K6X5-F1
#
_entry.id   AF-A0A2D7K6X5-F1
#
_cell.length_a   1.000
_cell.length_b   1.000
_cell.length_c   1.000
_cell.angle_alpha   90.00
_cell.angle_beta   90.00
_cell.angle_gamma   90.00
#
_symmetry.space_group_name_H-M   'P 1'
#
loop_
_entity.id
_entity.type
_entity.pdbx_description
1 polymer ?
#
loop_
_entity_poly.entity_id
_entity_poly.type
_entity_poly.pdbx_seq_one_letter_code
_entity_poly.pdbx_strand_id
1 'polypeptide(L)' 'MDNHKKILLYSNLVLQMGLIITAGVFFGNYLDKLTRSSIPFWTVILSLFSLIIAFYQVFKNLKNND' A
#
# COMPACT_ATOMS: atom_id res chain seq x y z
N MET A 1 -3.99 6.52 30.84
CA MET A 1 -3.91 7.61 29.83
C MET A 1 -3.12 7.13 28.60
N ASP A 2 -3.37 5.88 28.16
CA ASP A 2 -2.42 5.03 27.41
C ASP A 2 -2.93 4.60 26.02
N ASN A 3 -4.14 5.06 25.69
CA ASN A 3 -4.88 4.77 24.47
C ASN A 3 -4.45 5.69 23.31
N HIS A 4 -4.06 6.94 23.59
CA HIS A 4 -3.65 7.90 22.56
C HIS A 4 -2.41 7.46 21.78
N LYS A 5 -1.46 6.78 22.44
CA LYS A 5 -0.22 6.32 21.79
C LYS A 5 -0.46 5.17 20.80
N LYS A 6 -1.40 4.28 21.11
CA LYS A 6 -1.80 3.17 20.23
C LYS A 6 -2.47 3.69 18.97
N ILE A 7 -3.37 4.68 19.10
CA ILE A 7 -4.07 5.30 17.96
C ILE A 7 -3.06 5.98 17.02
N LEU A 8 -2.07 6.68 17.57
CA LEU A 8 -1.00 7.31 16.78
C LEU A 8 -0.12 6.29 16.04
N LEU A 9 0.23 5.17 16.68
CA LEU A 9 0.98 4.08 16.04
C LEU A 9 0.21 3.43 14.88
N TYR A 10 -1.06 3.08 15.09
CA TYR A 10 -1.89 2.49 14.03
C TYR A 10 -2.15 3.49 12.90
N SER A 11 -2.36 4.78 13.22
CA SER A 11 -2.55 5.82 12.22
C SER A 11 -1.31 5.99 11.33
N ASN A 12 -0.10 5.94 11.92
CA ASN A 12 1.14 6.05 11.16
C ASN A 12 1.37 4.81 10.29
N LEU A 13 1.02 3.62 10.79
CA LEU A 13 1.11 2.36 10.06
C LEU A 13 0.16 2.35 8.85
N VAL A 14 -1.10 2.77 9.05
CA VAL A 14 -2.09 2.92 7.97
C VAL A 14 -1.66 3.95 6.94
N LEU A 15 -1.10 5.09 7.36
CA LEU A 15 -0.54 6.09 6.44
C LEU A 15 0.62 5.51 5.62
N GLN A 16 1.50 4.74 6.25
CA GLN A 16 2.65 4.13 5.58
C GLN A 16 2.22 3.09 4.54
N MET A 17 1.24 2.25 4.86
CA MET A 17 0.64 1.34 3.86
C MET A 17 -0.11 2.09 2.76
N GLY A 18 -0.92 3.09 3.14
CA GLY A 18 -1.73 3.87 2.23
C GLY A 18 -0.87 4.57 1.19
N LEU A 19 0.29 5.09 1.59
CA LEU A 19 1.30 5.63 0.68
C LEU A 19 1.80 4.58 -0.32
N ILE A 20 2.08 3.36 0.12
CA ILE A 20 2.60 2.29 -0.74
C ILE A 20 1.54 1.81 -1.74
N ILE A 21 0.29 1.65 -1.29
CA ILE A 21 -0.83 1.25 -2.16
C ILE A 21 -1.10 2.36 -3.18
N THR A 22 -1.17 3.62 -2.73
CA THR A 22 -1.43 4.76 -3.62
C THR A 22 -0.30 4.93 -4.63
N ALA A 23 0.96 4.81 -4.19
CA ALA A 23 2.12 4.88 -5.08
C ALA A 23 2.10 3.77 -6.13
N GLY A 24 1.80 2.53 -5.74
CA GLY A 24 1.73 1.42 -6.69
C GLY A 24 0.55 1.48 -7.65
N VAL A 25 -0.64 1.86 -7.19
CA VAL A 25 -1.80 2.06 -8.08
C VAL A 25 -1.55 3.24 -9.04
N PHE A 26 -0.97 4.34 -8.54
CA PHE A 26 -0.61 5.48 -9.38
C PHE A 26 0.44 5.11 -10.43
N PHE A 27 1.46 4.33 -10.03
CA PHE A 27 2.48 3.84 -10.94
C PHE A 27 1.90 2.87 -11.97
N GLY A 28 1.00 1.97 -11.55
CA GLY A 28 0.30 1.03 -12.43
C GLY A 28 -0.53 1.76 -13.49
N ASN A 29 -1.28 2.77 -13.07
CA ASN A 29 -2.07 3.63 -13.97
C ASN A 29 -1.19 4.45 -14.92
N TYR A 30 -0.01 4.91 -14.47
CA TYR A 30 0.94 5.60 -15.32
C TYR A 30 1.50 4.68 -16.42
N LEU A 31 1.89 3.44 -16.07
CA LEU A 31 2.34 2.43 -17.02
C LEU A 31 1.23 2.00 -18.00
N ASP A 32 -0.01 1.94 -17.53
CA ASP A 32 -1.18 1.66 -18.38
C ASP A 32 -1.37 2.71 -19.46
N LYS A 33 -1.26 3.99 -19.09
CA LYS A 33 -1.35 5.10 -20.04
C LYS A 33 -0.23 5.08 -21.07
N LEU A 34 0.98 4.69 -20.66
CA LEU A 34 2.13 4.52 -21.54
C LEU A 34 1.95 3.38 -22.54
N THR A 35 1.38 2.26 -22.09
CA THR A 35 1.20 1.07 -22.93
C THR A 35 0.00 1.14 -23.86
N ARG A 36 -0.83 2.21 -23.78
CA ARG A 36 -1.95 2.51 -24.68
C ARG A 36 -2.89 1.31 -24.91
N SER A 37 -2.89 0.36 -23.98
CA SER A 37 -3.66 -0.87 -24.07
C SER A 37 -5.07 -0.59 -23.58
N SER A 38 -6.06 -1.02 -24.36
CA SER A 38 -7.49 -0.84 -24.04
C SER A 38 -7.90 -1.53 -22.74
N ILE A 39 -7.05 -2.43 -22.22
CA ILE A 39 -7.28 -3.23 -21.03
C ILE A 39 -6.20 -2.84 -20.00
N PRO A 40 -6.59 -2.44 -18.78
CA PRO A 40 -5.70 -1.91 -17.76
C PRO A 40 -4.85 -2.98 -17.05
N PHE A 41 -4.11 -3.79 -17.82
CA PHE A 41 -3.36 -4.94 -17.32
C PHE A 41 -2.27 -4.54 -16.31
N TRP A 42 -1.58 -3.42 -16.56
CA TRP A 42 -0.51 -2.97 -15.67
C TRP A 42 -1.05 -2.48 -14.35
N THR A 43 -2.17 -1.75 -14.37
CA THR A 43 -2.84 -1.29 -13.14
C THR A 43 -3.29 -2.48 -12.29
N VAL A 44 -3.86 -3.53 -12.90
CA VAL A 44 -4.31 -4.73 -12.16
C VAL A 44 -3.13 -5.48 -11.54
N ILE A 45 -2.06 -5.73 -12.29
CA ILE A 45 -0.89 -6.45 -11.77
C ILE A 45 -0.24 -5.66 -10.62
N LEU A 46 -0.06 -4.34 -10.79
CA LEU A 46 0.59 -3.51 -9.78
C LEU A 46 -0.29 -3.31 -8.55
N SER A 47 -1.60 -3.18 -8.73
CA SER A 47 -2.56 -3.14 -7.62
C SER A 47 -2.46 -4.40 -6.77
N LEU A 48 -2.47 -5.58 -7.41
CA LEU A 48 -2.32 -6.86 -6.71
C LEU A 48 -0.97 -6.95 -5.99
N PHE A 49 0.11 -6.55 -6.64
CA PHE A 49 1.44 -6.59 -6.07
C PHE A 49 1.59 -5.64 -4.88
N SER A 50 1.08 -4.41 -5.00
CA SER A 50 1.05 -3.44 -3.91
C SER A 50 0.20 -3.90 -2.74
N LEU A 51 -0.90 -4.61 -2.99
CA LEU A 51 -1.72 -5.18 -1.93
C LEU A 51 -0.92 -6.22 -1.13
N ILE A 52 -0.19 -7.11 -1.81
CA ILE A 52 0.68 -8.11 -1.18
C ILE A 52 1.79 -7.45 -0.35
N ILE A 53 2.47 -6.44 -0.91
CA ILE A 53 3.52 -5.70 -0.21
C ILE A 53 2.96 -5.00 1.03
N ALA A 54 1.83 -4.31 0.89
CA ALA A 54 1.20 -3.59 1.98
C ALA A 54 0.82 -4.55 3.12
N PHE A 55 0.23 -5.70 2.80
CA PHE A 55 -0.05 -6.73 3.82
C PHE A 55 1.21 -7.25 4.48
N TYR A 56 2.25 -7.61 3.72
CA TYR A 56 3.51 -8.09 4.30
C TYR A 56 4.12 -7.06 5.26
N GLN A 57 4.06 -5.79 4.90
CA GLN A 57 4.59 -4.69 5.71
C GLN A 57 3.76 -4.45 6.98
N VAL A 58 2.44 -4.65 6.95
CA VAL A 58 1.61 -4.66 8.17
C VAL A 58 2.03 -5.77 9.09
N PHE A 59 2.10 -7.00 8.59
CA PHE A 59 2.47 -8.15 9.42
C PHE A 59 3.86 -7.96 10.03
N LYS A 60 4.81 -7.43 9.26
CA LYS A 60 6.15 -7.11 9.73
C LYS A 60 6.15 -5.98 10.77
N ASN A 61 5.41 -4.90 10.53
CA ASN A 61 5.30 -3.79 11.49
C ASN A 61 4.61 -4.23 12.78
N LEU A 62 3.57 -5.06 12.72
CA LEU A 62 2.92 -5.63 13.89
C LEU A 62 3.91 -6.49 14.68
N LYS A 63 4.67 -7.38 14.02
CA LYS A 63 5.66 -8.24 14.68
C LYS A 63 6.86 -7.48 15.28
N ASN A 64 7.25 -6.35 14.69
CA ASN A 64 8.38 -5.54 15.17
C ASN A 64 8.00 -4.55 16.29
N ASN A 65 6.70 -4.34 16.55
CA ASN A 65 6.20 -3.43 17.59
C ASN A 65 5.63 -4.18 18.82
N ASP A 66 5.78 -5.51 18.88
CA ASP A 66 5.72 -6.33 20.10
C ASP A 66 7.13 -6.48 20.71
#